data_AF-A0A2H0XRW8-F1
#
_entry.id   AF-A0A2H0XRW8-F1
#
_cell.length_a   1.000
_cell.length_b   1.000
_cell.length_c   1.000
_cell.angle_alpha   90.00
_cell.angle_beta   90.00
_cell.angle_gamma   90.00
#
_symmetry.space_group_name_H-M   'P 1'
#
loop_
_entity.id
_entity.type
_entity.pdbx_description
1 polymer ?
#
loop_
_entity_poly.entity_id
_entity_poly.type
_entity_poly.pdbx_seq_one_letter_code
_entity_poly.pdbx_strand_id
1 'polypeptide(L)' 'MVKDNPVKDKSFQFALEIISLYKYLTSEKKEYVLSKQILRSGTSIGANIEEALSSQSKKEFIAKLNISLKEA' A
#
# COMPACT_ATOMS: atom_id res chain seq x y z
N MET A 1 8.95 -6.39 -23.46
CA MET A 1 8.03 -7.15 -22.58
C MET A 1 8.01 -6.45 -21.24
N VAL A 2 6.85 -6.01 -20.76
CA VAL A 2 6.74 -5.48 -19.40
C VAL A 2 7.08 -6.63 -18.46
N LYS A 3 8.09 -6.44 -17.62
CA LYS A 3 8.51 -7.45 -16.64
C LYS A 3 7.37 -7.59 -15.64
N ASP A 4 6.76 -8.77 -15.56
CA ASP A 4 5.73 -9.05 -14.55
C ASP A 4 6.29 -8.70 -13.16
N ASN A 5 5.58 -7.82 -12.44
CA ASN A 5 5.89 -7.48 -11.07
C ASN A 5 4.68 -7.79 -10.18
N PRO A 6 4.52 -9.05 -9.75
CA PRO A 6 3.36 -9.48 -8.99
C PRO A 6 3.14 -8.68 -7.70
N VAL A 7 4.21 -8.19 -7.08
CA VAL A 7 4.13 -7.41 -5.83
C VAL A 7 3.53 -6.03 -6.12
N LYS A 8 3.94 -5.38 -7.20
CA LYS A 8 3.36 -4.10 -7.63
C LYS A 8 1.87 -4.24 -7.91
N ASP A 9 1.49 -5.19 -8.76
CA ASP A 9 0.08 -5.34 -9.19
C ASP A 9 -0.82 -5.74 -8.02
N LYS A 10 -0.37 -6.67 -7.17
CA LYS A 10 -1.12 -7.05 -5.96
C LYS A 10 -1.23 -5.91 -4.96
N SER A 11 -0.17 -5.11 -4.76
CA SER A 11 -0.22 -3.99 -3.84
C SER A 11 -1.17 -2.88 -4.30
N PHE A 12 -1.28 -2.66 -5.61
CA PHE A 12 -2.25 -1.74 -6.19
C PHE A 12 -3.68 -2.24 -5.97
N GLN A 13 -3.94 -3.51 -6.28
CA GLN A 13 -5.26 -4.13 -6.05
C GLN A 13 -5.64 -4.09 -4.56
N PHE A 14 -4.70 -4.40 -3.67
CA PHE A 14 -4.91 -4.32 -2.23
C PHE A 14 -5.25 -2.90 -1.77
N ALA A 15 -4.61 -1.87 -2.32
CA ALA A 15 -4.94 -0.48 -2.00
C ALA A 15 -6.40 -0.13 -2.37
N LEU A 16 -6.91 -0.63 -3.50
CA LEU A 16 -8.32 -0.45 -3.89
C LEU A 16 -9.29 -1.16 -2.92
N GLU A 17 -8.93 -2.35 -2.45
CA GLU A 17 -9.70 -3.08 -1.44
C GLU A 17 -9.73 -2.34 -0.09
N ILE A 18 -8.59 -1.79 0.35
CA ILE A 18 -8.49 -0.98 1.57
C ILE A 18 -9.34 0.29 1.48
N ILE A 19 -9.35 0.97 0.33
CA ILE A 19 -10.21 2.15 0.10
C ILE A 19 -11.69 1.75 0.20
N SER A 20 -12.06 0.61 -0.37
CA SER A 20 -13.42 0.10 -0.32
C SER A 20 -13.84 -0.28 1.11
N LEU A 21 -12.95 -0.93 1.86
CA LEU A 21 -13.13 -1.24 3.28
C LEU A 21 -13.30 0.03 4.12
N TYR A 22 -12.46 1.04 3.91
CA TYR A 22 -12.55 2.32 4.62
C TYR A 22 -13.92 2.98 4.40
N LYS A 23 -14.40 3.00 3.15
CA LYS A 23 -15.74 3.53 2.83
C LYS A 23 -16.82 2.77 3.58
N TYR A 24 -16.78 1.44 3.58
CA TYR A 24 -17.76 0.63 4.32
C TYR A 24 -17.73 0.87 5.84
N LEU A 25 -16.54 0.93 6.44
CA LEU A 25 -16.39 1.17 7.88
C LEU A 25 -16.92 2.57 8.28
N THR A 26 -16.69 3.58 7.44
CA THR A 26 -17.13 4.95 7.72
C THR A 26 -18.61 5.21 7.37
N SER A 27 -19.14 4.57 6.32
CA SER A 27 -20.54 4.75 5.90
C SER A 27 -21.50 3.90 6.73
N GLU A 28 -21.20 2.61 6.92
CA GLU A 28 -22.12 1.64 7.54
C GLU A 28 -21.87 1.48 9.04
N LYS A 29 -20.60 1.42 9.45
CA LYS A 29 -20.22 1.15 10.84
C LYS A 29 -19.97 2.39 11.67
N LYS A 30 -19.87 3.56 11.03
CA LYS A 30 -19.55 4.85 11.66
C LYS A 30 -18.27 4.76 12.51
N GLU A 31 -17.29 3.97 12.05
CA GLU A 31 -15.98 3.84 12.69
C GLU A 31 -14.97 4.72 11.94
N TYR A 32 -14.25 5.59 12.65
CA TYR A 32 -13.43 6.66 12.05
C TYR A 32 -11.97 6.66 12.51
N VAL A 33 -11.64 5.95 13.58
CA VAL A 33 -10.31 5.98 14.20
C VAL A 33 -9.44 4.88 13.61
N LEU A 34 -9.87 3.63 13.72
CA LEU A 34 -9.12 2.48 13.21
C LEU A 34 -9.19 2.39 11.68
N SER A 35 -10.33 2.74 11.10
CA SER A 35 -10.54 2.79 9.65
C SER A 35 -9.55 3.76 8.99
N LYS A 36 -9.29 4.92 9.61
CA LYS A 36 -8.30 5.88 9.14
C LYS A 36 -6.87 5.35 9.28
N GLN A 37 -6.56 4.59 10.33
CA GLN A 37 -5.25 3.96 10.49
C GLN A 37 -5.02 2.91 9.39
N ILE A 38 -5.99 2.03 9.15
CA ILE A 38 -5.95 1.00 8.11
C ILE A 38 -5.85 1.62 6.72
N LEU A 39 -6.62 2.67 6.43
CA LEU A 39 -6.55 3.38 5.15
C LEU A 39 -5.12 3.86 4.88
N ARG A 40 -4.48 4.47 5.89
CA ARG A 40 -3.11 5.00 5.75
C ARG A 40 -2.10 3.88 5.56
N SER A 41 -2.06 2.88 6.43
CA SER A 41 -1.05 1.82 6.32
C SER A 41 -1.25 0.98 5.05
N GLY A 42 -2.48 0.55 4.79
CA GLY A 42 -2.80 -0.31 3.65
C GLY A 42 -2.51 0.31 2.29
N THR A 43 -2.75 1.62 2.11
CA THR A 43 -2.41 2.33 0.87
C THR A 43 -0.92 2.70 0.78
N SER A 44 -0.23 2.85 1.91
CA SER A 44 1.20 3.17 1.97
C SER A 44 2.09 2.02 1.47
N ILE A 45 1.61 0.77 1.53
CA ILE A 45 2.34 -0.40 1.02
C ILE A 45 2.67 -0.22 -0.47
N GLY A 46 1.63 0.03 -1.29
CA GLY A 46 1.77 0.23 -2.74
C GLY A 46 2.55 1.49 -3.09
N ALA A 47 2.34 2.58 -2.34
CA ALA A 47 3.09 3.83 -2.53
C ALA A 47 4.60 3.61 -2.34
N ASN A 48 5.01 2.94 -1.26
CA ASN A 48 6.43 2.64 -1.03
C ASN A 48 7.00 1.64 -2.05
N ILE A 49 6.20 0.73 -2.60
CA ILE A 49 6.63 -0.15 -3.70
C ILE A 49 6.88 0.66 -4.99
N GLU A 50 6.02 1.61 -5.35
CA GLU A 50 6.24 2.51 -6.49
C GLU A 50 7.50 3.37 -6.31
N GLU A 51 7.72 3.89 -5.11
CA GLU A 51 8.96 4.62 -4.78
C GLU A 51 10.20 3.73 -4.85
N ALA A 52 10.09 2.47 -4.42
CA ALA A 52 11.16 1.49 -4.57
C ALA A 52 11.51 1.30 -6.06
N LEU A 53 10.51 1.09 -6.92
CA LEU A 53 10.71 0.89 -8.36
C LEU A 53 11.35 2.09 -9.06
N SER A 54 11.20 3.29 -8.49
CA SER A 54 11.79 4.53 -8.98
C SER A 54 13.15 4.86 -8.34
N SER A 55 13.68 4.00 -7.47
CA SER A 55 14.92 4.25 -6.73
C SER A 55 16.17 4.25 -7.61
N GLN A 56 17.14 5.11 -7.30
CA GLN A 56 18.38 5.24 -8.08
C GLN A 56 19.47 4.24 -7.65
N SER A 57 19.29 3.60 -6.49
CA SER A 57 20.22 2.60 -5.97
C SER A 57 19.52 1.36 -5.42
N LYS A 58 20.22 0.23 -5.42
CA LYS A 58 19.73 -1.02 -4.81
C LYS A 58 19.49 -0.86 -3.29
N LYS A 59 20.26 -0.01 -2.63
CA LYS A 59 20.11 0.28 -1.19
C LYS A 59 18.78 0.98 -0.91
N GLU A 60 18.44 2.00 -1.69
CA GLU A 60 17.16 2.73 -1.57
C GLU A 60 15.98 1.82 -1.92
N PHE A 61 16.10 1.02 -2.99
CA PHE A 61 15.11 0.01 -3.36
C PHE A 61 14.78 -0.91 -2.18
N ILE A 62 15.79 -1.50 -1.54
CA ILE A 62 15.61 -2.39 -0.37
C ILE A 62 15.02 -1.62 0.82
N ALA A 63 15.49 -0.39 1.08
CA ALA A 63 14.98 0.43 2.18
C ALA A 63 13.48 0.73 2.03
N LYS A 64 13.03 1.08 0.82
CA LYS A 64 11.61 1.35 0.52
C LYS A 64 10.75 0.09 0.64
N LEU A 65 11.22 -1.06 0.15
CA LEU A 65 10.51 -2.33 0.37
C LEU A 65 10.39 -2.71 1.85
N ASN A 66 11.41 -2.43 2.68
CA ASN A 66 11.32 -2.64 4.12
C ASN A 66 10.31 -1.70 4.80
N ILE A 67 10.10 -0.50 4.26
CA ILE A 67 9.03 0.39 4.74
C ILE A 67 7.67 -0.19 4.35
N SER A 68 7.49 -0.65 3.11
CA SER A 68 6.27 -1.37 2.70
C SER A 68 5.95 -2.56 3.61
N LEU A 69 6.97 -3.34 3.99
CA LEU A 69 6.79 -4.48 4.89
C LEU A 69 6.34 -4.08 6.31
N LYS A 70 6.71 -2.89 6.78
CA LYS A 70 6.27 -2.39 8.10
C LYS A 70 4.81 -1.90 8.12
N GLU A 71 4.29 -1.52 6.97
CA GLU A 71 2.90 -1.05 6.81
C GLU A 71 1.92 -2.21 6.56
N ALA A 72 2.43 -3.41 6.26
CA ALA A 72 1.66 -4.64 6.07
C ALA A 72 1.35 -5.35 7.39
#